data_AF-A0A354TMX2-F1
#
_entry.id   AF-A0A354TMX2-F1
#
_cell.length_a   1.000
_cell.length_b   1.000
_cell.length_c   1.000
_cell.angle_alpha   90.00
_cell.angle_beta   90.00
_cell.angle_gamma   90.00
#
_symmetry.space_group_name_H-M   'P 1'
#
loop_
_entity.id
_entity.type
_entity.pdbx_description
1 polymer ?
#
loop_
_entity_poly.entity_id
_entity_poly.type
_entity_poly.pdbx_seq_one_letter_code
_entity_poly.pdbx_strand_id
1 'polypeptide(L)'
;GIQYDIILDNKSTHSPFKVIKALKPGGIYLSIGGDSWRVTQYALLKKWIFKRYNKRVAVLGLKPNKGLGELTGLVESGKLIPAVGKRYSLEEVPQAIRRFEEAKHCGKIVVLVEPNRRRDDE
;
A
#
# COMPACT_ATOMS: atom_id res chain seq x y z
N GLY A 1 14.83 13.81 -16.53
CA GLY A 1 14.32 12.44 -16.39
C GLY A 1 12.81 12.43 -16.53
N ILE A 2 12.21 11.25 -16.66
CA ILE A 2 10.75 11.09 -16.77
C ILE A 2 10.07 11.69 -15.53
N GLN A 3 8.99 12.43 -15.76
CA GLN A 3 8.16 13.00 -14.70
C GLN A 3 6.78 12.37 -14.70
N TYR A 4 6.19 12.25 -13.51
CA TYR A 4 4.93 11.57 -13.27
C TYR A 4 3.82 12.53 -12.87
N ASP A 5 2.60 12.23 -13.30
CA ASP A 5 1.38 12.92 -12.86
C ASP A 5 1.00 12.50 -11.44
N ILE A 6 1.19 11.21 -11.11
CA ILE A 6 0.91 10.63 -9.81
C ILE A 6 2.07 9.73 -9.39
N ILE A 7 2.50 9.86 -8.14
CA ILE A 7 3.41 8.92 -7.49
C ILE A 7 2.69 8.35 -6.28
N LEU A 8 2.44 7.04 -6.29
CA LEU A 8 1.88 6.29 -5.16
C LEU A 8 3.03 5.59 -4.43
N ASP A 9 3.33 6.02 -3.20
CA ASP A 9 4.47 5.53 -2.43
C ASP A 9 4.03 4.75 -1.18
N ASN A 10 4.46 3.50 -1.12
CA ASN A 10 4.11 2.55 -0.06
C ASN A 10 5.22 2.39 1.00
N LYS A 11 6.40 2.99 0.77
CA LYS A 11 7.57 2.86 1.65
C LYS A 11 8.08 4.21 2.15
N SER A 12 7.79 5.29 1.42
CA SER A 12 8.06 6.68 1.78
C SER A 12 9.48 6.95 2.26
N THR A 13 10.50 6.35 1.63
CA THR A 13 11.90 6.49 2.10
C THR A 13 12.64 7.68 1.48
N HIS A 14 12.10 8.25 0.40
CA HIS A 14 12.75 9.35 -0.32
C HIS A 14 12.42 10.71 0.29
N SER A 15 13.38 11.64 0.20
CA SER A 15 13.17 13.01 0.63
C SER A 15 12.13 13.73 -0.25
N PRO A 16 11.33 14.66 0.32
CA PRO A 16 10.34 15.41 -0.44
C PRO A 16 10.93 16.13 -1.66
N PHE A 17 12.14 16.68 -1.54
CA PHE A 17 12.82 17.36 -2.64
C PHE A 17 13.16 16.43 -3.82
N LYS A 18 13.49 15.16 -3.55
CA LYS A 18 13.74 14.18 -4.61
C LYS A 18 12.45 13.84 -5.35
N VAL A 19 11.36 13.59 -4.61
CA VAL A 19 10.05 13.28 -5.19
C VAL A 19 9.47 14.45 -5.97
N ILE A 20 9.60 15.68 -5.44
CA ILE A 20 9.16 16.89 -6.14
C ILE A 20 9.82 16.99 -7.51
N LYS A 21 11.11 16.69 -7.66
CA LYS A 21 11.78 16.73 -8.98
C LYS A 21 11.20 15.71 -9.98
N ALA A 22 10.69 14.59 -9.50
CA ALA A 22 10.08 13.54 -10.30
C ALA A 22 8.60 13.78 -10.64
N LEU A 23 7.94 14.75 -9.99
CA LEU A 23 6.56 15.12 -10.33
C LEU A 23 6.51 16.18 -11.44
N LYS A 24 5.49 16.09 -12.29
CA LYS A 24 5.08 17.19 -13.18
C LYS A 24 4.46 18.35 -12.39
N PRO A 25 4.43 19.59 -12.93
CA PRO A 25 3.58 20.65 -12.39
C PRO A 25 2.12 20.17 -12.28
N GLY A 26 1.46 20.44 -11.15
CA GLY A 26 0.11 19.94 -10.85
C GLY A 26 0.06 18.49 -10.34
N GLY A 27 1.16 17.74 -10.42
CA GLY A 27 1.22 16.33 -10.03
C GLY A 27 1.03 16.09 -8.52
N ILE A 28 0.69 14.85 -8.19
CA ILE A 28 0.31 14.42 -6.85
C ILE A 28 1.26 13.34 -6.34
N TYR A 29 1.86 13.56 -5.18
CA TYR A 29 2.48 12.51 -4.38
C TYR A 29 1.50 12.02 -3.31
N LEU A 30 1.26 10.72 -3.28
CA LEU A 30 0.39 10.04 -2.34
C LEU A 30 1.18 9.02 -1.53
N SER A 31 1.41 9.31 -0.25
CA SER A 31 2.03 8.37 0.69
C SER A 31 0.96 7.48 1.32
N ILE A 32 1.04 6.17 1.12
CA ILE A 32 0.20 5.18 1.82
C ILE A 32 0.78 4.88 3.21
N GLY A 33 2.11 4.82 3.33
CA GLY A 33 2.79 4.47 4.57
C GLY A 33 4.30 4.37 4.37
N GLY A 34 5.01 3.94 5.42
CA GLY A 34 6.46 3.78 5.39
C GLY A 34 7.16 4.46 6.56
N ASP A 35 8.34 5.03 6.29
CA ASP A 35 9.15 5.70 7.30
C ASP A 35 8.40 6.88 7.95
N SER A 36 8.12 6.78 9.25
CA SER A 36 7.31 7.76 9.98
C SER A 36 7.88 9.17 9.94
N TRP A 37 9.22 9.31 9.95
CA TRP A 37 9.88 10.60 9.89
C TRP A 37 9.67 11.26 8.52
N ARG A 38 9.87 10.51 7.43
CA ARG A 38 9.61 10.99 6.07
C ARG A 38 8.15 11.35 5.86
N VAL A 39 7.24 10.49 6.28
CA VAL A 39 5.78 10.74 6.19
C VAL A 39 5.43 12.04 6.92
N THR A 40 6.00 12.27 8.11
CA THR A 40 5.82 13.52 8.87
C THR A 40 6.38 14.73 8.12
N GLN A 41 7.58 14.63 7.53
CA GLN A 41 8.15 15.69 6.67
C GLN A 41 7.21 16.06 5.52
N TYR A 42 6.64 15.07 4.83
CA TYR A 42 5.66 15.31 3.76
C TYR A 42 4.42 16.04 4.28
N ALA A 43 3.87 15.59 5.42
CA ALA A 43 2.69 16.21 6.02
C ALA A 43 2.93 17.68 6.41
N LEU A 44 4.09 17.99 6.99
CA LEU A 44 4.47 19.34 7.40
C LEU A 44 4.75 20.26 6.19
N LEU A 45 5.45 19.75 5.18
CA LEU A 45 5.87 20.54 4.02
C LEU A 45 4.78 20.70 2.95
N LYS A 46 3.67 19.94 2.99
CA LYS A 46 2.66 19.89 1.91
C LYS A 46 2.19 21.28 1.43
N LYS A 47 1.92 22.21 2.35
CA LYS A 47 1.44 23.56 2.02
C LYS A 47 2.52 24.38 1.31
N TRP A 48 3.75 24.28 1.78
CA TRP A 48 4.90 24.96 1.17
C TRP A 48 5.20 24.39 -0.21
N ILE A 49 5.17 23.06 -0.35
CA ILE A 49 5.38 22.37 -1.63
C ILE A 49 4.35 22.82 -2.66
N PHE A 50 3.08 22.90 -2.26
CA PHE A 50 2.02 23.39 -3.14
C PHE A 50 2.26 24.83 -3.58
N LYS A 51 2.51 25.75 -2.64
CA LYS A 51 2.75 27.16 -2.96
C LYS A 51 3.99 27.38 -3.83
N ARG A 52 5.08 26.65 -3.59
CA ARG A 52 6.36 26.88 -4.27
C ARG A 52 6.50 26.17 -5.61
N TYR A 53 5.88 24.99 -5.76
CA TYR A 53 6.10 24.13 -6.92
C TYR A 53 4.80 23.74 -7.65
N ASN A 54 3.64 24.22 -7.20
CA ASN A 54 2.33 23.82 -7.69
C ASN A 54 2.15 22.29 -7.71
N LYS A 55 2.60 21.61 -6.65
CA LYS A 55 2.55 20.14 -6.51
C LYS A 55 1.82 19.75 -5.25
N ARG A 56 1.04 18.68 -5.32
CA ARG A 56 0.18 18.25 -4.21
C ARG A 56 0.84 17.08 -3.49
N VAL A 57 0.70 17.09 -2.17
CA VAL A 57 1.16 16.02 -1.28
C VAL A 57 -0.01 15.61 -0.41
N ALA A 58 -0.29 14.32 -0.41
CA ALA A 58 -1.30 13.71 0.45
C ALA A 58 -0.67 12.51 1.19
N VAL A 59 -0.97 12.43 2.48
CA VAL A 59 -0.65 11.28 3.33
C VAL A 59 -1.97 10.63 3.68
N LEU A 60 -2.14 9.36 3.31
CA LEU A 60 -3.39 8.65 3.54
C LEU A 60 -3.51 8.25 5.01
N GLY A 61 -4.51 8.82 5.68
CA GLY A 61 -5.02 8.28 6.94
C GLY A 61 -5.96 7.12 6.64
N LEU A 62 -5.50 5.88 6.79
CA LEU A 62 -6.30 4.70 6.48
C LEU A 62 -7.45 4.59 7.51
N LYS A 63 -8.70 4.58 7.02
CA LYS A 63 -9.87 4.22 7.83
C LYS A 63 -10.16 2.73 7.60
N PRO A 64 -10.15 1.89 8.65
CA PRO A 64 -10.46 0.47 8.50
C PRO A 64 -11.80 0.26 7.80
N ASN A 65 -11.87 -0.75 6.93
CA ASN A 65 -13.09 -1.22 6.24
C ASN A 65 -13.82 -0.22 5.33
N LYS A 66 -13.34 1.02 5.19
CA LYS A 66 -13.97 1.99 4.29
C LYS A 66 -13.82 1.55 2.84
N GLY A 67 -14.94 1.38 2.13
CA GLY A 67 -14.98 0.97 0.72
C GLY A 67 -14.80 -0.53 0.49
N LEU A 68 -14.83 -1.35 1.54
CA LEU A 68 -14.62 -2.80 1.40
C LEU A 68 -15.72 -3.47 0.56
N GLY A 69 -16.98 -3.08 0.71
CA GLY A 69 -18.09 -3.64 -0.09
C GLY A 69 -17.94 -3.37 -1.59
N GLU A 70 -17.49 -2.16 -1.96
CA GLU A 70 -17.21 -1.81 -3.36
C GLU A 70 -16.06 -2.66 -3.92
N LEU A 71 -14.97 -2.83 -3.15
CA LEU A 71 -13.85 -3.68 -3.53
C LEU A 71 -14.27 -5.15 -3.68
N THR A 72 -15.09 -5.67 -2.76
CA THR A 72 -15.64 -7.02 -2.86
C THR A 72 -16.45 -7.20 -4.13
N GLY A 73 -17.35 -6.27 -4.45
CA GLY A 73 -18.13 -6.32 -5.70
C GLY A 73 -17.26 -6.29 -6.96
N LEU A 74 -16.14 -5.58 -6.95
CA LEU A 74 -15.17 -5.60 -8.06
C LEU A 74 -14.47 -6.96 -8.20
N VAL A 75 -14.17 -7.62 -7.08
CA VAL A 75 -13.58 -8.96 -7.07
C VAL A 75 -14.58 -10.00 -7.54
N GLU A 76 -15.80 -9.97 -7.01
CA GLU A 76 -16.88 -10.91 -7.37
C GLU A 76 -17.29 -10.78 -8.84
N SER A 77 -17.29 -9.57 -9.40
CA SER A 77 -17.56 -9.33 -10.82
C SER A 77 -16.37 -9.63 -11.75
N GLY A 78 -15.22 -10.04 -11.20
CA GLY A 78 -14.01 -10.34 -11.96
C GLY A 78 -13.27 -9.11 -12.53
N LYS A 79 -13.73 -7.89 -12.23
CA LYS A 79 -13.10 -6.63 -12.68
C LYS A 79 -11.79 -6.34 -11.92
N LEU A 80 -11.64 -6.90 -10.73
CA LEU A 80 -10.43 -6.83 -9.93
C LEU A 80 -9.99 -8.25 -9.54
N ILE A 81 -8.85 -8.70 -10.05
CA ILE A 81 -8.28 -10.00 -9.68
C ILE A 81 -7.21 -9.78 -8.61
N PRO A 82 -7.37 -10.32 -7.38
CA PRO A 82 -6.34 -10.22 -6.37
C PRO A 82 -5.04 -10.89 -6.84
N ALA A 83 -3.94 -10.14 -6.82
CA ALA A 83 -2.62 -10.67 -7.15
C ALA A 83 -2.10 -11.57 -6.03
N VAL A 84 -2.46 -12.85 -6.07
CA VAL A 84 -1.95 -13.87 -5.14
C VAL A 84 -0.63 -14.42 -5.66
N GLY A 85 0.42 -14.28 -4.86
CA GLY A 85 1.77 -14.74 -5.21
C GLY A 85 1.96 -16.22 -4.94
N LYS A 86 2.02 -16.58 -3.66
CA LYS A 86 2.16 -17.97 -3.21
C LYS A 86 1.18 -18.25 -2.07
N ARG A 87 0.61 -19.45 -2.10
CA ARG A 87 -0.20 -20.03 -1.04
C ARG A 87 0.68 -20.96 -0.19
N TYR A 88 0.44 -20.94 1.11
CA TYR A 88 1.13 -21.73 2.11
C TYR A 88 0.09 -22.43 2.98
N SER A 89 0.39 -23.64 3.46
CA SER A 89 -0.41 -24.23 4.54
C SER A 89 -0.12 -23.53 5.87
N LEU A 90 -0.90 -23.84 6.90
CA LEU A 90 -0.71 -23.29 8.23
C LEU A 90 0.64 -23.70 8.84
N GLU A 91 1.10 -24.93 8.57
CA GLU A 91 2.40 -25.45 9.01
C GLU A 91 3.58 -24.71 8.35
N GLU A 92 3.34 -24.12 7.17
CA GLU A 92 4.35 -23.39 6.41
C GLU A 92 4.43 -21.88 6.73
N VAL A 93 3.69 -21.40 7.74
CA VAL A 93 3.73 -19.99 8.16
C VAL A 93 5.16 -19.48 8.42
N PRO A 94 6.07 -20.22 9.08
CA PRO A 94 7.44 -19.76 9.26
C PRO A 94 8.17 -19.48 7.93
N GLN A 95 7.95 -20.30 6.90
CA GLN A 95 8.51 -20.13 5.56
C GLN A 95 7.84 -18.95 4.84
N ALA A 96 6.54 -18.77 5.03
CA ALA A 96 5.78 -17.65 4.48
C ALA A 96 6.29 -16.30 5.03
N ILE A 97 6.50 -16.23 6.35
CA ILE A 97 7.05 -15.04 7.03
C ILE A 97 8.49 -14.76 6.57
N ARG A 98 9.36 -15.78 6.56
CA ARG A 98 10.74 -15.60 6.06
C ARG A 98 10.77 -15.04 4.64
N ARG A 99 9.94 -15.56 3.73
CA ARG A 99 9.85 -15.04 2.36
C ARG A 99 9.38 -13.59 2.30
N PHE A 100 8.44 -13.22 3.18
CA PHE A 100 7.96 -11.85 3.31
C PHE A 100 9.07 -10.91 3.77
N GLU A 101 9.79 -11.27 4.83
CA GLU A 101 10.90 -10.50 5.40
C GLU A 101 12.04 -10.29 4.40
N GLU A 102 12.37 -11.33 3.62
CA GLU A 102 13.35 -11.25 2.54
C GLU A 102 12.89 -10.41 1.34
N ALA A 103 11.66 -9.89 1.35
CA ALA A 103 11.03 -9.15 0.26
C ALA A 103 11.04 -9.90 -1.10
N LYS A 104 11.06 -11.24 -1.06
CA LYS A 104 11.08 -12.11 -2.26
C LYS A 104 9.67 -12.45 -2.78
N HIS A 105 8.64 -11.82 -2.24
CA HIS A 105 7.26 -12.08 -2.65
C HIS A 105 6.80 -11.09 -3.74
N CYS A 106 6.09 -11.61 -4.74
CA CYS A 106 5.33 -10.81 -5.68
C CYS A 106 3.84 -11.02 -5.39
N GLY A 107 3.07 -9.95 -5.21
CA GLY A 107 1.68 -10.06 -4.78
C GLY A 107 1.52 -10.44 -3.31
N LYS A 108 0.33 -10.92 -2.94
CA LYS A 108 -0.05 -11.31 -1.58
C LYS A 108 0.34 -12.75 -1.29
N ILE A 109 0.89 -12.96 -0.09
CA ILE A 109 1.05 -14.28 0.51
C ILE A 109 -0.27 -14.65 1.16
N VAL A 110 -0.74 -15.88 0.91
CA VAL A 110 -1.99 -16.41 1.48
C VAL A 110 -1.67 -17.64 2.30
N VAL A 111 -2.18 -17.69 3.52
CA VAL A 111 -2.12 -18.88 4.38
C VAL A 111 -3.48 -19.56 4.31
N LEU A 112 -3.48 -20.82 3.88
CA LEU A 112 -4.65 -21.66 3.88
C LEU A 112 -4.81 -22.23 5.29
N VAL A 113 -5.91 -21.87 5.93
CA VAL A 113 -6.34 -22.46 7.20
C VAL A 113 -7.47 -23.41 6.90
N GLU A 114 -7.44 -24.60 7.49
CA GLU A 114 -8.63 -25.45 7.44
C GLU A 114 -9.79 -24.70 8.14
N PRO A 115 -11.02 -24.83 7.64
CA PRO A 115 -12.17 -24.29 8.33
C PRO A 115 -12.22 -24.88 9.74
N ASN A 116 -12.33 -24.01 10.75
CA ASN A 116 -12.57 -24.43 12.10
C ASN A 116 -13.88 -25.23 12.11
N ARG A 117 -13.82 -26.56 12.22
CA ARG A 117 -14.97 -27.38 12.62
C ARG A 117 -15.28 -26.97 14.06
N ARG A 118 -16.02 -25.88 14.23
CA ARG A 118 -16.68 -25.65 15.51
C ARG A 118 -17.57 -26.86 15.73
N ARG A 119 -17.36 -27.51 16.88
CA ARG A 119 -18.27 -28.48 17.45
C ARG A 119 -19.61 -27.77 17.59
N ASP A 120 -20.55 -28.08 16.71
CA ASP A 120 -21.97 -27.80 16.88
C ASP A 120 -22.63 -28.95 17.70
N ASP A 121 -21.86 -29.58 18.59
CA ASP A 121 -22.31 -30.57 19.55
C ASP A 121 -21.96 -30.07 20.97
N GLU A 122 -22.84 -29.23 21.52
CA GLU A 122 -23.27 -29.19 22.95
C GLU A 122 -24.37 -28.13 23.15
#